data_AF-A0A956R1B6-F1
#
_entry.id   AF-A0A956R1B6-F1
#
_cell.length_a   1.000
_cell.length_b   1.000
_cell.length_c   1.000
_cell.angle_alpha   90.00
_cell.angle_beta   90.00
_cell.angle_gamma   90.00
#
_symmetry.space_group_name_H-M   'P 1'
#
loop_
_entity.id
_entity.type
_entity.pdbx_description
1 polymer ?
#
loop_
_entity_poly.entity_id
_entity_poly.type
_entity_poly.pdbx_seq_one_letter_code
_entity_poly.pdbx_strand_id
1 'polypeptide(L)'
;GPQGWSWGTAAIEGAGIPQDLLTMMTAKLARLGPRQRELLLTAAVIGTHFELSTLEALVGTKVLAEALVPLIDEGLIAPLGGGRHGFTHDRIREVAYHMVPLERRVELHRAIGELRLARVGMGELAENVFEVVDHIDLGYGLIPLPDEDQAAATARCEEALAGLSNDERDGIAELNSLAGVKALTGSSVAAAGRYLAAGVRLIAGDRPFPRPRETNHTLRFALELGL
;
A
#
# COMPACT_ATOMS: atom_id res chain seq x y z
N GLY A 1 -1.41 -27.00 42.39
CA GLY A 1 -2.76 -27.62 42.40
C GLY A 1 -3.24 -27.77 40.97
N PRO A 2 -4.21 -28.65 40.67
CA PRO A 2 -4.57 -29.00 39.29
C PRO A 2 -5.51 -27.96 38.67
N GLN A 3 -5.07 -26.69 38.66
CA GLN A 3 -5.65 -25.64 37.84
C GLN A 3 -4.48 -24.88 37.25
N GLY A 4 -4.00 -25.39 36.11
CA GLY A 4 -2.99 -24.73 35.31
C GLY A 4 -3.50 -23.35 34.91
N TRP A 5 -2.62 -22.36 34.99
CA TRP A 5 -2.84 -21.06 34.37
C TRP A 5 -3.08 -21.29 32.87
N SER A 6 -4.31 -21.06 32.41
CA SER A 6 -4.60 -20.98 30.99
C SER A 6 -4.44 -19.53 30.56
N TRP A 7 -3.41 -19.25 29.77
CA TRP A 7 -3.29 -17.97 29.09
C TRP A 7 -4.31 -17.96 27.95
N GLY A 8 -5.48 -17.37 28.22
CA GLY A 8 -6.46 -17.08 27.18
C GLY A 8 -5.92 -15.96 26.29
N THR A 9 -5.31 -16.30 25.16
CA THR A 9 -4.85 -15.35 24.14
C THR A 9 -5.98 -14.42 23.67
N ALA A 10 -7.22 -14.90 23.66
CA ALA A 10 -8.42 -14.11 23.34
C ALA A 10 -8.74 -12.98 24.34
N ALA A 11 -8.23 -13.02 25.58
CA ALA A 11 -8.47 -11.97 26.56
C ALA A 11 -7.49 -10.77 26.41
N ILE A 12 -6.38 -10.96 25.67
CA ILE A 12 -5.39 -9.91 25.41
C ILE A 12 -5.73 -9.14 24.13
N GLU A 13 -6.39 -9.77 23.15
CA GLU A 13 -6.91 -9.09 21.94
C GLU A 13 -8.12 -8.19 22.24
N GLY A 14 -8.82 -8.42 23.36
CA GLY A 14 -9.95 -7.60 23.83
C GLY A 14 -9.58 -6.49 24.82
N ALA A 15 -8.31 -6.36 25.21
CA ALA A 15 -7.84 -5.21 25.99
C ALA A 15 -7.68 -4.01 25.06
N GLY A 16 -8.82 -3.49 24.58
CA GLY A 16 -8.87 -2.22 23.89
C GLY A 16 -8.08 -1.18 24.67
N ILE A 17 -7.26 -0.42 23.95
CA ILE A 17 -6.51 0.71 24.48
C ILE A 17 -7.47 1.59 25.29
N PRO A 18 -7.09 2.10 26.48
CA PRO A 18 -7.91 3.09 27.16
C PRO A 18 -8.25 4.21 26.18
N GLN A 19 -9.54 4.48 25.99
CA GLN A 19 -10.08 5.50 25.07
C GLN A 19 -9.31 6.85 25.14
N ASP A 20 -8.74 7.13 26.30
CA ASP A 20 -7.92 8.29 26.63
C ASP A 20 -6.63 8.41 25.79
N LEU A 21 -5.94 7.31 25.48
CA LEU A 21 -4.69 7.38 24.68
C LEU A 21 -4.99 7.74 23.22
N LEU A 22 -6.07 7.18 22.67
CA LEU A 22 -6.53 7.42 21.31
C LEU A 22 -6.98 8.88 21.15
N THR A 23 -7.72 9.38 22.14
CA THR A 23 -8.13 10.79 22.22
C THR A 23 -6.92 11.72 22.31
N MET A 24 -5.92 11.36 23.12
CA MET A 24 -4.68 12.13 23.26
C MET A 24 -3.87 12.18 21.95
N MET A 25 -3.75 11.05 21.24
CA MET A 25 -3.02 10.97 19.97
C MET A 25 -3.72 11.79 18.88
N THR A 26 -5.04 11.67 18.76
CA THR A 26 -5.83 12.50 17.84
C THR A 26 -5.69 13.99 18.17
N ALA A 27 -5.73 14.37 19.45
CA ALA A 27 -5.52 15.76 19.87
C ALA A 27 -4.10 16.27 19.57
N LYS A 28 -3.08 15.40 19.67
CA LYS A 28 -1.70 15.74 19.29
C LYS A 28 -1.59 15.98 17.79
N LEU A 29 -2.09 15.06 16.97
CA LEU A 29 -2.09 15.17 15.51
C LEU A 29 -2.91 16.37 15.01
N ALA A 30 -4.01 16.70 15.70
CA ALA A 30 -4.83 17.88 15.40
C ALA A 30 -4.10 19.22 15.62
N ARG A 31 -3.05 19.26 16.44
CA ARG A 31 -2.23 20.46 16.70
C ARG A 31 -1.08 20.67 15.71
N LEU A 32 -0.80 19.68 14.87
CA LEU A 32 0.25 19.80 13.85
C LEU A 32 -0.08 20.91 12.86
N GLY A 33 0.95 21.67 12.49
CA GLY A 33 0.89 22.63 11.40
C GLY A 33 0.61 21.94 10.05
N PRO A 34 0.19 22.70 9.01
CA PRO A 34 -0.26 22.13 7.74
C PRO A 34 0.81 21.24 7.07
N ARG A 35 2.08 21.67 7.07
CA ARG A 35 3.20 20.92 6.47
C ARG A 35 3.54 19.65 7.25
N GLN A 36 3.53 19.72 8.58
CA GLN A 36 3.73 18.56 9.44
C GLN A 36 2.63 17.52 9.24
N ARG A 37 1.37 17.99 9.19
CA ARG A 37 0.23 17.12 8.95
C ARG A 37 0.31 16.47 7.57
N GLU A 38 0.56 17.25 6.53
CA GLU A 38 0.70 16.72 5.16
C GLU A 38 1.78 15.64 5.06
N LEU A 39 2.96 15.87 5.64
CA LEU A 39 4.05 14.89 5.66
C LEU A 39 3.66 13.62 6.41
N LEU A 40 3.14 13.76 7.63
CA LEU A 40 2.83 12.64 8.50
C LEU A 40 1.67 11.79 7.96
N LEU A 41 0.63 12.43 7.42
CA LEU A 41 -0.50 11.76 6.78
C LEU A 41 -0.06 10.98 5.53
N THR A 42 0.79 11.58 4.69
CA THR A 42 1.33 10.91 3.49
C THR A 42 2.20 9.73 3.89
N ALA A 43 3.09 9.90 4.88
CA ALA A 43 3.92 8.82 5.42
C ALA A 43 3.08 7.66 5.96
N ALA A 44 1.92 7.96 6.57
CA ALA A 44 1.03 6.94 7.10
C ALA A 44 0.44 6.02 6.02
N VAL A 45 0.23 6.56 4.82
CA VAL A 45 -0.23 5.79 3.65
C VAL A 45 0.91 4.94 3.07
N ILE A 46 2.16 5.43 3.09
CA ILE A 46 3.33 4.67 2.61
C ILE A 46 3.58 3.40 3.43
N GLY A 47 3.45 3.47 4.75
CA GLY A 47 3.59 2.32 5.64
C GLY A 47 4.20 2.61 7.02
N THR A 48 4.53 1.54 7.74
CA THR A 48 5.25 1.57 9.04
C THR A 48 6.62 2.23 8.93
N HIS A 49 7.32 1.92 7.86
CA HIS A 49 8.65 2.37 7.54
C HIS A 49 8.66 2.91 6.11
N PHE A 50 9.47 3.93 5.86
CA PHE A 50 9.51 4.61 4.58
C PHE A 50 10.87 5.27 4.32
N GLU A 51 11.20 5.42 3.04
CA GLU A 51 12.34 6.19 2.58
C GLU A 51 11.97 7.67 2.41
N LEU A 52 12.87 8.56 2.80
CA LEU A 52 12.65 10.00 2.59
C LEU A 52 12.52 10.36 1.11
N SER A 53 13.22 9.66 0.22
CA SER A 53 13.15 9.87 -1.23
C SER A 53 11.74 9.64 -1.80
N THR A 54 10.97 8.71 -1.22
CA THR A 54 9.59 8.42 -1.62
C THR A 54 8.66 9.46 -1.07
N LEU A 55 8.82 9.81 0.21
CA LEU A 55 8.02 10.83 0.86
C LEU A 55 8.22 12.20 0.20
N GLU A 56 9.48 12.57 -0.11
CA GLU A 56 9.84 13.80 -0.80
C GLU A 56 9.16 13.92 -2.17
N ALA A 57 9.10 12.83 -2.94
CA ALA A 57 8.49 12.84 -4.26
C ALA A 57 6.97 13.10 -4.19
N LEU A 58 6.32 12.79 -3.07
CA LEU A 58 4.87 12.95 -2.89
C LEU A 58 4.48 14.29 -2.27
N VAL A 59 5.25 14.80 -1.31
CA VAL A 59 4.94 16.07 -0.61
C VAL A 59 5.82 17.25 -1.04
N GLY A 60 6.90 16.99 -1.75
CA GLY A 60 7.89 17.98 -2.19
C GLY A 60 8.96 18.30 -1.14
N THR A 61 10.15 18.69 -1.63
CA THR A 61 11.33 19.02 -0.82
C THR A 61 11.06 20.07 0.26
N LYS A 62 10.25 21.08 -0.05
CA LYS A 62 9.93 22.16 0.91
C LYS A 62 9.14 21.64 2.11
N VAL A 63 8.14 20.79 1.88
CA VAL A 63 7.34 20.21 2.97
C VAL A 63 8.22 19.29 3.80
N LEU A 64 9.03 18.43 3.15
CA LEU A 64 9.97 17.55 3.83
C LEU A 64 10.92 18.31 4.76
N ALA A 65 11.61 19.33 4.24
CA ALA A 65 12.63 20.08 4.96
C ALA A 65 12.07 20.80 6.20
N GLU A 66 10.83 21.29 6.11
CA GLU A 66 10.22 22.05 7.21
C GLU A 66 9.49 21.17 8.23
N ALA A 67 9.03 19.98 7.85
CA ALA A 67 8.20 19.13 8.70
C ALA A 67 8.95 17.99 9.38
N LEU A 68 9.99 17.44 8.75
CA LEU A 68 10.63 16.20 9.23
C LEU A 68 11.25 16.36 10.62
N VAL A 69 12.10 17.37 10.83
CA VAL A 69 12.78 17.58 12.12
C VAL A 69 11.77 17.84 13.25
N PRO A 70 10.78 18.72 13.10
CA PRO A 70 9.74 18.87 14.13
C PRO A 70 8.99 17.59 14.46
N LEU A 71 8.68 16.74 13.47
CA LEU A 71 7.98 15.47 13.72
C LEU A 71 8.87 14.43 14.44
N ILE A 72 10.19 14.52 14.26
CA ILE A 72 11.17 13.75 15.02
C ILE A 72 11.26 14.27 16.45
N ASP A 73 11.36 15.59 16.64
CA ASP A 73 11.43 16.22 17.97
C ASP A 73 10.15 15.97 18.79
N GLU A 74 8.99 15.92 18.12
CA GLU A 74 7.72 15.54 18.74
C GLU A 74 7.62 14.03 19.03
N GLY A 75 8.58 13.21 18.59
CA GLY A 75 8.61 11.77 18.79
C GLY A 75 7.53 11.02 18.02
N LEU A 76 7.09 11.55 16.87
CA LEU A 76 6.10 10.90 16.00
C LEU A 76 6.76 10.02 14.93
N ILE A 77 7.93 10.44 14.45
CA ILE A 77 8.77 9.72 13.49
C ILE A 77 10.15 9.52 14.12
N ALA A 78 10.80 8.41 13.82
CA ALA A 78 12.19 8.16 14.19
C ALA A 78 13.04 7.71 12.99
N PRO A 79 14.33 8.09 12.94
CA PRO A 79 15.27 7.53 11.99
C PRO A 79 15.58 6.07 12.34
N LEU A 80 15.65 5.21 11.32
CA LEU A 80 15.95 3.77 11.45
C LEU A 80 17.33 3.41 10.88
N GLY A 81 18.09 4.40 10.43
CA GLY A 81 19.36 4.22 9.72
C GLY A 81 19.18 3.98 8.21
N GLY A 82 20.25 4.17 7.45
CA GLY A 82 20.26 3.93 6.00
C GLY A 82 19.26 4.79 5.21
N GLY A 83 18.97 6.01 5.66
CA GLY A 83 17.98 6.90 5.01
C GLY A 83 16.51 6.55 5.27
N ARG A 84 16.24 5.48 6.02
CA ARG A 84 14.88 5.06 6.39
C ARG A 84 14.41 5.72 7.67
N HIS A 85 13.11 5.95 7.72
CA HIS A 85 12.39 6.47 8.86
C HIS A 85 11.15 5.60 9.12
N GLY A 86 10.57 5.71 10.30
CA GLY A 86 9.33 5.05 10.62
C GLY A 86 8.59 5.73 11.75
N PHE A 87 7.35 5.33 11.94
CA PHE A 87 6.56 5.79 13.08
C PHE A 87 7.15 5.20 14.37
N THR A 88 7.21 6.01 15.44
CA THR A 88 7.68 5.52 16.75
C THR A 88 6.73 4.50 17.37
N HIS A 89 5.46 4.51 16.95
CA HIS A 89 4.46 3.51 17.32
C HIS A 89 3.48 3.27 16.17
N ASP A 90 3.07 2.01 16.00
CA ASP A 90 2.04 1.62 15.02
C ASP A 90 0.75 2.41 15.17
N ARG A 91 0.34 2.72 16.40
CA ARG A 91 -0.89 3.46 16.67
C ARG A 91 -0.86 4.89 16.12
N ILE A 92 0.31 5.53 16.05
CA ILE A 92 0.45 6.86 15.44
C ILE A 92 0.13 6.77 13.95
N ARG A 93 0.70 5.76 13.27
CA ARG A 93 0.42 5.49 11.86
C ARG A 93 -1.06 5.23 11.65
N GLU A 94 -1.68 4.36 12.44
CA GLU A 94 -3.09 3.99 12.29
C GLU A 94 -4.00 5.21 12.41
N VAL A 95 -3.81 6.04 13.44
CA VAL A 95 -4.62 7.25 13.62
C VAL A 95 -4.38 8.22 12.47
N ALA A 96 -3.13 8.45 12.07
CA ALA A 96 -2.79 9.30 10.94
C ALA A 96 -3.41 8.78 9.62
N TYR A 97 -3.36 7.47 9.36
CA TYR A 97 -3.94 6.85 8.17
C TYR A 97 -5.45 7.09 8.09
N HIS A 98 -6.18 6.90 9.19
CA HIS A 98 -7.64 7.11 9.21
C HIS A 98 -8.05 8.60 9.22
N MET A 99 -7.12 9.52 9.50
CA MET A 99 -7.35 10.95 9.33
C MET A 99 -7.27 11.39 7.86
N VAL A 100 -6.73 10.55 6.97
CA VAL A 100 -6.72 10.82 5.53
C VAL A 100 -8.08 10.45 4.94
N PRO A 101 -8.77 11.38 4.24
CA PRO A 101 -10.00 11.05 3.52
C PRO A 101 -9.81 9.83 2.61
N LEU A 102 -10.85 9.00 2.49
CA LEU A 102 -10.80 7.75 1.74
C LEU A 102 -10.32 7.99 0.30
N GLU A 103 -10.90 8.97 -0.39
CA GLU A 103 -10.56 9.32 -1.77
C GLU A 103 -9.09 9.73 -1.88
N ARG A 104 -8.58 10.47 -0.88
CA ARG A 104 -7.18 10.87 -0.84
C ARG A 104 -6.25 9.67 -0.56
N ARG A 105 -6.68 8.69 0.24
CA ARG A 105 -5.91 7.44 0.41
C ARG A 105 -5.82 6.66 -0.88
N VAL A 106 -6.91 6.57 -1.64
CA VAL A 106 -6.93 5.94 -2.97
C VAL A 106 -5.90 6.58 -3.90
N GLU A 107 -5.93 7.91 -4.02
CA GLU A 107 -4.96 8.66 -4.83
C GLU A 107 -3.51 8.43 -4.40
N LEU A 108 -3.25 8.47 -3.09
CA LEU A 108 -1.91 8.26 -2.54
C LEU A 108 -1.43 6.83 -2.78
N HIS A 109 -2.28 5.82 -2.55
CA HIS A 109 -1.93 4.42 -2.82
C HIS A 109 -1.55 4.24 -4.30
N ARG A 110 -2.32 4.82 -5.23
CA ARG A 110 -1.98 4.78 -6.67
C ARG A 110 -0.64 5.45 -6.94
N ALA A 111 -0.44 6.68 -6.47
CA ALA A 111 0.81 7.42 -6.68
C ALA A 111 2.04 6.72 -6.08
N ILE A 112 1.90 6.08 -4.92
CA ILE A 112 2.99 5.32 -4.28
C ILE A 112 3.32 4.08 -5.10
N GLY A 113 2.31 3.33 -5.53
CA GLY A 113 2.49 2.13 -6.37
C GLY A 113 3.21 2.45 -7.67
N GLU A 114 2.75 3.49 -8.38
CA GLU A 114 3.35 3.98 -9.62
C GLU A 114 4.79 4.48 -9.42
N LEU A 115 5.02 5.26 -8.36
CA LEU A 115 6.36 5.76 -8.02
C LEU A 115 7.34 4.62 -7.72
N ARG A 116 6.91 3.60 -6.96
CA ARG A 116 7.73 2.43 -6.66
C ARG A 116 8.00 1.63 -7.93
N LEU A 117 6.97 1.37 -8.75
CA LEU A 117 7.13 0.67 -10.02
C LEU A 117 8.13 1.36 -10.96
N ALA A 118 8.10 2.69 -11.03
CA ALA A 118 9.03 3.48 -11.84
C ALA A 118 10.49 3.45 -11.33
N ARG A 119 10.70 3.16 -10.04
CA ARG A 119 12.03 3.15 -9.40
C ARG A 119 12.63 1.75 -9.29
N VAL A 120 11.79 0.72 -9.22
CA VAL A 120 12.23 -0.67 -9.12
C VAL A 120 12.78 -1.13 -10.46
N GLY A 121 14.07 -1.50 -10.47
CA GLY A 121 14.69 -2.09 -11.65
C GLY A 121 14.03 -3.44 -12.00
N MET A 122 14.04 -3.81 -13.29
CA MET A 122 13.39 -5.05 -13.76
C MET A 122 13.90 -6.30 -13.01
N GLY A 123 15.18 -6.33 -12.61
CA GLY A 123 15.77 -7.44 -11.84
C GLY A 123 15.41 -7.48 -10.35
N GLU A 124 14.87 -6.39 -9.80
CA GLU A 124 14.49 -6.29 -8.38
C GLU A 124 12.96 -6.35 -8.18
N LEU A 125 12.19 -6.32 -9.27
CA LEU A 125 10.74 -6.29 -9.23
C LEU A 125 10.15 -7.54 -8.60
N ALA A 126 10.66 -8.72 -8.93
CA ALA A 126 10.24 -9.95 -8.28
C ALA A 126 10.47 -9.90 -6.77
N GLU A 127 11.54 -9.24 -6.31
CA GLU A 127 11.80 -9.13 -4.88
C GLU A 127 10.86 -8.17 -4.14
N ASN A 128 10.52 -7.06 -4.78
CA ASN A 128 9.74 -5.99 -4.19
C ASN A 128 8.26 -5.96 -4.65
N VAL A 129 7.80 -7.00 -5.36
CA VAL A 129 6.50 -7.00 -6.04
C VAL A 129 5.33 -6.71 -5.09
N PHE A 130 5.38 -7.21 -3.84
CA PHE A 130 4.32 -6.98 -2.85
C PHE A 130 4.17 -5.50 -2.49
N GLU A 131 5.29 -4.81 -2.26
CA GLU A 131 5.28 -3.39 -1.90
C GLU A 131 4.76 -2.48 -3.03
N VAL A 132 4.83 -2.96 -4.27
CA VAL A 132 4.29 -2.27 -5.44
C VAL A 132 2.81 -2.62 -5.60
N VAL A 133 2.50 -3.90 -5.71
CA VAL A 133 1.17 -4.38 -6.09
C VAL A 133 0.13 -4.10 -5.00
N ASP A 134 0.48 -4.15 -3.71
CA ASP A 134 -0.46 -3.85 -2.63
C ASP A 134 -0.99 -2.41 -2.73
N HIS A 135 -0.09 -1.47 -3.07
CA HIS A 135 -0.47 -0.08 -3.28
C HIS A 135 -1.29 0.13 -4.56
N ILE A 136 -0.91 -0.55 -5.64
CA ILE A 136 -1.66 -0.51 -6.90
C ILE A 136 -3.07 -1.08 -6.68
N ASP A 137 -3.21 -2.25 -6.03
CA ASP A 137 -4.49 -2.90 -5.81
C ASP A 137 -5.43 -2.05 -4.96
N LEU A 138 -4.94 -1.41 -3.90
CA LEU A 138 -5.72 -0.46 -3.09
C LEU A 138 -6.10 0.79 -3.91
N GLY A 139 -5.14 1.34 -4.66
CA GLY A 139 -5.32 2.53 -5.49
C GLY A 139 -6.31 2.34 -6.65
N TYR A 140 -6.39 1.15 -7.24
CA TYR A 140 -7.35 0.81 -8.29
C TYR A 140 -8.62 0.14 -7.77
N GLY A 141 -8.73 -0.13 -6.45
CA GLY A 141 -9.91 -0.74 -5.84
C GLY A 141 -10.07 -2.23 -6.18
N LEU A 142 -8.99 -2.87 -6.64
CA LEU A 142 -8.94 -4.31 -6.86
C LEU A 142 -9.14 -5.04 -5.54
N ILE A 143 -8.71 -4.42 -4.44
CA ILE A 143 -9.05 -4.78 -3.06
C ILE A 143 -9.60 -3.55 -2.32
N PRO A 144 -10.47 -3.73 -1.32
CA PRO A 144 -11.00 -2.62 -0.52
C PRO A 144 -9.92 -2.02 0.40
N LEU A 145 -10.03 -0.73 0.69
CA LEU A 145 -9.33 -0.13 1.83
C LEU A 145 -9.86 -0.74 3.15
N PRO A 146 -9.08 -0.71 4.26
CA PRO A 146 -9.46 -1.38 5.52
C PRO A 146 -10.83 -1.00 6.10
N ASP A 147 -11.29 0.22 5.83
CA ASP A 147 -12.54 0.82 6.30
C ASP A 147 -13.53 1.11 5.15
N GLU A 148 -13.29 0.55 3.97
CA GLU A 148 -14.16 0.68 2.79
C GLU A 148 -15.02 -0.58 2.61
N ASP A 149 -16.29 -0.39 2.26
CA ASP A 149 -17.19 -1.50 1.94
C ASP A 149 -16.80 -2.17 0.60
N GLN A 150 -16.96 -3.49 0.51
CA GLN A 150 -16.59 -4.27 -0.67
C GLN A 150 -17.34 -3.84 -1.93
N ALA A 151 -18.62 -3.44 -1.84
CA ALA A 151 -19.38 -2.98 -2.99
C ALA A 151 -18.89 -1.61 -3.46
N ALA A 152 -18.56 -0.72 -2.53
CA ALA A 152 -17.98 0.60 -2.85
C ALA A 152 -16.61 0.45 -3.54
N ALA A 153 -15.73 -0.40 -3.02
CA ALA A 153 -14.45 -0.72 -3.65
C ALA A 153 -14.62 -1.32 -5.05
N THR A 154 -15.64 -2.19 -5.21
CA THR A 154 -15.95 -2.79 -6.51
C THR A 154 -16.36 -1.74 -7.53
N ALA A 155 -17.27 -0.83 -7.18
CA ALA A 155 -17.71 0.25 -8.07
C ALA A 155 -16.55 1.20 -8.45
N ARG A 156 -15.75 1.60 -7.45
CA ARG A 156 -14.55 2.43 -7.68
C ARG A 156 -13.55 1.77 -8.62
N CYS A 157 -13.40 0.44 -8.51
CA CYS A 157 -12.54 -0.29 -9.42
C CYS A 157 -13.09 -0.34 -10.84
N GLU A 158 -14.39 -0.56 -11.04
CA GLU A 158 -14.98 -0.53 -12.38
C GLU A 158 -14.77 0.84 -13.05
N GLU A 159 -14.96 1.92 -12.32
CA GLU A 159 -14.68 3.28 -12.78
C GLU A 159 -13.19 3.48 -13.11
N ALA A 160 -12.29 3.07 -12.21
CA ALA A 160 -10.85 3.20 -12.41
C ALA A 160 -10.37 2.39 -13.63
N LEU A 161 -10.85 1.16 -13.79
CA LEU A 161 -10.50 0.31 -14.92
C LEU A 161 -11.02 0.88 -16.23
N ALA A 162 -12.22 1.46 -16.26
CA ALA A 162 -12.78 2.10 -17.46
C ALA A 162 -11.88 3.21 -18.03
N GLY A 163 -11.06 3.85 -17.18
CA GLY A 163 -10.08 4.86 -17.60
C GLY A 163 -8.74 4.30 -18.11
N LEU A 164 -8.45 3.01 -17.91
CA LEU A 164 -7.19 2.39 -18.31
C LEU A 164 -7.25 1.78 -19.72
N SER A 165 -6.15 1.93 -20.46
CA SER A 165 -5.88 1.18 -21.68
C SER A 165 -5.67 -0.32 -21.39
N ASN A 166 -5.77 -1.16 -22.42
CA ASN A 166 -5.53 -2.59 -22.28
C ASN A 166 -4.09 -2.89 -21.85
N ASP A 167 -3.11 -2.14 -22.37
CA ASP A 167 -1.69 -2.31 -22.02
C ASP A 167 -1.44 -2.00 -20.54
N GLU A 168 -2.05 -0.94 -20.00
CA GLU A 168 -1.96 -0.61 -18.57
C GLU A 168 -2.60 -1.71 -17.71
N ARG A 169 -3.78 -2.21 -18.12
CA ARG A 169 -4.44 -3.31 -17.41
C ARG A 169 -3.59 -4.58 -17.44
N ASP A 170 -2.95 -4.88 -18.56
CA ASP A 170 -2.09 -6.05 -18.72
C ASP A 170 -0.84 -5.94 -17.86
N GLY A 171 -0.20 -4.77 -17.81
CA GLY A 171 0.93 -4.52 -16.92
C GLY A 171 0.57 -4.74 -15.44
N ILE A 172 -0.59 -4.24 -14.99
CA ILE A 172 -1.04 -4.47 -13.61
C ILE A 172 -1.40 -5.95 -13.36
N ALA A 173 -1.99 -6.62 -14.36
CA ALA A 173 -2.31 -8.04 -14.26
C ALA A 173 -1.06 -8.92 -14.16
N GLU A 174 0.00 -8.57 -14.89
CA GLU A 174 1.30 -9.23 -14.81
C GLU A 174 1.96 -9.05 -13.43
N LEU A 175 1.91 -7.84 -12.85
CA LEU A 175 2.38 -7.59 -11.48
C LEU A 175 1.64 -8.46 -10.46
N ASN A 176 0.31 -8.55 -10.60
CA ASN A 176 -0.53 -9.39 -9.76
C ASN A 176 -0.25 -10.89 -9.95
N SER A 177 0.02 -11.33 -11.18
CA SER A 177 0.44 -12.72 -11.45
C SER A 177 1.77 -13.04 -10.76
N LEU A 178 2.76 -12.16 -10.89
CA LEU A 178 4.07 -12.30 -10.27
C LEU A 178 3.96 -12.36 -8.74
N ALA A 179 3.17 -11.47 -8.13
CA ALA A 179 2.89 -11.50 -6.69
C ALA A 179 2.18 -12.79 -6.27
N GLY A 180 1.21 -13.25 -7.04
CA GLY A 180 0.50 -14.51 -6.80
C GLY A 180 1.43 -15.72 -6.79
N VAL A 181 2.29 -15.85 -7.81
CA VAL A 181 3.27 -16.94 -7.91
C VAL A 181 4.30 -16.87 -6.77
N LYS A 182 4.79 -15.67 -6.43
CA LYS A 182 5.69 -15.48 -5.29
C LYS A 182 5.02 -15.88 -3.97
N ALA A 183 3.76 -15.52 -3.77
CA ALA A 183 3.01 -15.86 -2.56
C ALA A 183 2.78 -17.38 -2.42
N LEU A 184 2.55 -18.10 -3.52
CA LEU A 184 2.50 -19.57 -3.51
C LEU A 184 3.82 -20.19 -3.09
N THR A 185 4.94 -19.67 -3.60
CA THR A 185 6.29 -20.12 -3.22
C THR A 185 6.54 -19.90 -1.72
N GLY A 186 6.04 -18.78 -1.18
CA GLY A 186 6.04 -18.47 0.25
C GLY A 186 4.96 -19.19 1.08
N SER A 187 4.22 -20.14 0.50
CA SER A 187 3.15 -20.92 1.16
C SER A 187 1.96 -20.12 1.70
N SER A 188 1.72 -18.91 1.17
CA SER A 188 0.54 -18.09 1.50
C SER A 188 -0.56 -18.22 0.43
N VAL A 189 -1.34 -19.30 0.51
CA VAL A 189 -2.41 -19.60 -0.46
C VAL A 189 -3.46 -18.50 -0.52
N ALA A 190 -3.82 -17.94 0.64
CA ALA A 190 -4.80 -16.85 0.71
C ALA A 190 -4.31 -15.58 0.00
N ALA A 191 -3.06 -15.17 0.24
CA ALA A 191 -2.49 -14.01 -0.44
C ALA A 191 -2.36 -14.24 -1.95
N ALA A 192 -1.91 -15.43 -2.34
CA ALA A 192 -1.84 -15.82 -3.75
C ALA A 192 -3.20 -15.73 -4.45
N GLY A 193 -4.25 -16.26 -3.81
CA GLY A 193 -5.61 -16.20 -4.34
C GLY A 193 -6.10 -14.76 -4.54
N ARG A 194 -5.77 -13.84 -3.62
CA ARG A 194 -6.14 -12.42 -3.76
C ARG A 194 -5.47 -11.78 -4.97
N TYR A 195 -4.15 -11.91 -5.11
CA TYR A 195 -3.42 -11.31 -6.24
C TYR A 195 -3.87 -11.90 -7.59
N LEU A 196 -4.04 -13.22 -7.67
CA LEU A 196 -4.50 -13.86 -8.89
C LEU A 196 -5.93 -13.43 -9.26
N ALA A 197 -6.83 -13.28 -8.28
CA ALA A 197 -8.18 -12.78 -8.52
C ALA A 197 -8.19 -11.33 -9.00
N ALA A 198 -7.35 -10.47 -8.42
CA ALA A 198 -7.16 -9.09 -8.89
C ALA A 198 -6.64 -9.06 -10.34
N GLY A 199 -5.64 -9.89 -10.66
CA GLY A 199 -5.12 -10.07 -12.02
C GLY A 199 -6.20 -10.49 -13.03
N VAL A 200 -7.02 -11.49 -12.69
CA VAL A 200 -8.13 -11.96 -13.55
C VAL A 200 -9.15 -10.84 -13.81
N ARG A 201 -9.47 -10.03 -12.79
CA ARG A 201 -10.43 -8.92 -12.91
C ARG A 201 -9.97 -7.87 -13.92
N LEU A 202 -8.67 -7.60 -14.01
CA LEU A 202 -8.09 -6.66 -14.98
C LEU A 202 -8.26 -7.14 -16.43
N ILE A 203 -8.15 -8.45 -16.66
CA ILE A 203 -8.22 -9.06 -17.99
C ILE A 203 -9.61 -9.54 -18.39
N ALA A 204 -10.58 -9.53 -17.46
CA ALA A 204 -11.96 -9.91 -17.73
C ALA A 204 -12.62 -8.95 -18.74
N GLY A 205 -13.20 -9.50 -19.82
CA GLY A 205 -13.90 -8.75 -20.87
C GLY A 205 -13.66 -9.33 -22.26
N ASP A 206 -14.48 -8.93 -23.23
CA ASP A 206 -14.26 -9.29 -24.64
C ASP A 206 -13.11 -8.44 -25.18
N ARG A 207 -11.91 -9.04 -25.23
CA ARG A 207 -10.70 -8.40 -25.74
C ARG A 207 -10.43 -8.96 -27.14
N PRO A 208 -10.35 -8.11 -28.18
CA PRO A 208 -10.06 -8.59 -29.52
C PRO A 208 -8.70 -9.32 -29.50
N PHE A 209 -8.66 -10.50 -30.10
CA PHE A 209 -7.40 -11.21 -30.31
C PHE A 209 -6.45 -10.31 -31.13
N PRO A 210 -5.20 -10.09 -30.68
CA PRO A 210 -4.28 -9.21 -31.37
C PRO A 210 -4.07 -9.68 -32.82
N ARG A 211 -4.05 -8.74 -33.77
CA ARG A 211 -3.87 -9.08 -35.18
C ARG A 211 -2.45 -9.62 -35.40
N PRO A 212 -2.23 -10.54 -36.36
CA PRO A 212 -0.88 -10.98 -36.70
C PRO A 212 0.01 -9.76 -37.01
N ARG A 213 1.13 -9.61 -36.26
CA ARG A 213 2.11 -8.49 -36.28
C ARG A 213 1.81 -7.28 -35.39
N GLU A 214 0.72 -7.26 -34.65
CA GLU A 214 0.67 -6.47 -33.41
C GLU A 214 1.59 -7.19 -32.42
N THR A 215 2.77 -6.63 -32.16
CA THR A 215 3.67 -7.17 -31.13
C THR A 215 2.94 -7.08 -29.79
N ASN A 216 2.45 -8.21 -29.30
CA ASN A 216 2.05 -8.34 -27.91
C ASN A 216 3.19 -7.81 -27.04
N HIS A 217 2.96 -6.72 -26.31
CA HIS A 217 3.85 -6.27 -25.25
C HIS A 217 3.97 -7.33 -24.13
N THR A 218 3.07 -8.32 -24.12
CA THR A 218 2.94 -9.50 -23.25
C THR A 218 4.11 -10.50 -23.30
N LEU A 219 5.06 -10.38 -24.25
CA LEU A 219 6.18 -11.33 -24.39
C LEU A 219 7.47 -10.90 -23.67
N ARG A 220 7.50 -9.73 -23.03
CA ARG A 220 8.75 -9.25 -22.41
C ARG A 220 9.07 -9.92 -21.07
N PHE A 221 8.05 -10.19 -20.24
CA PHE A 221 8.28 -10.80 -18.92
C PHE A 221 8.44 -12.33 -18.96
N ALA A 222 7.68 -13.03 -19.81
CA ALA A 222 7.75 -14.50 -19.91
C ALA A 222 9.11 -14.98 -20.45
N LEU A 223 9.75 -14.23 -21.35
CA LEU A 223 11.05 -14.59 -21.92
C LEU A 223 12.25 -14.23 -21.02
N GLU A 224 12.13 -13.26 -20.10
CA GLU A 224 13.25 -12.82 -19.25
C GLU A 224 13.26 -13.48 -17.86
N LEU A 225 12.13 -13.99 -17.35
CA LEU A 225 12.05 -14.65 -16.05
C LEU A 225 12.26 -16.18 -16.08
N GLY A 226 12.42 -16.78 -17.26
CA GLY A 226 12.77 -18.21 -17.40
C GLY A 226 11.73 -19.18 -16.84
N LEU A 227 10.44 -18.81 -16.88
CA LEU A 227 9.31 -19.70 -16.58
C LEU A 227 8.87 -20.49 -17.83
#